data_AF-A4AA68-F1
#
_entry.id   AF-A4AA68-F1
#
_cell.length_a   1.000
_cell.length_b   1.000
_cell.length_c   1.000
_cell.angle_alpha   90.00
_cell.angle_beta   90.00
_cell.angle_gamma   90.00
#
_symmetry.space_group_name_H-M   'P 1'
#
loop_
_entity.id
_entity.type
_entity.pdbx_description
1 polymer ?
#
loop_
_entity_poly.entity_id
_entity_poly.type
_entity_poly.pdbx_seq_one_letter_code
_entity_poly.pdbx_strand_id
1 'polypeptide(L)'
;MVFRFFTAVLFALGLSACVSTPEDSRPPGVERCESFFIYVLCISDLDADGRVDYMYFDDTREIFMYADSLLNELETVLPLHACAIPMSESTRDLSSQLLYSDDIGLSARLAVKAKLAVSYRAAQPAVDACNAALNPSTQTPAAEERPFDDDDDWLEEPE
;
A
#
# COMPACT_ATOMS: atom_id res chain seq x y z
N MET A 1 33.11 49.92 5.19
CA MET A 1 32.14 48.98 5.80
C MET A 1 31.15 48.37 4.78
N VAL A 2 31.44 48.35 3.47
CA VAL A 2 30.50 47.82 2.45
C VAL A 2 30.93 46.45 1.89
N PHE A 3 32.21 46.11 1.99
CA PHE A 3 32.78 44.89 1.39
C PHE A 3 32.54 43.60 2.20
N ARG A 4 32.12 43.72 3.47
CA ARG A 4 31.82 42.57 4.36
C ARG A 4 30.37 42.08 4.25
N PHE A 5 29.46 42.90 3.73
CA PHE A 5 28.07 42.50 3.51
C PHE A 5 27.89 41.68 2.23
N PHE A 6 28.68 41.97 1.18
CA PHE A 6 28.62 41.23 -0.09
C PHE A 6 29.03 39.76 0.03
N THR A 7 29.93 39.43 0.95
CA THR A 7 30.40 38.06 1.18
C THR A 7 29.35 37.19 1.88
N ALA A 8 28.49 37.78 2.70
CA ALA A 8 27.43 37.05 3.40
C ALA A 8 26.25 36.70 2.47
N VAL A 9 25.94 37.57 1.50
CA VAL A 9 24.85 37.34 0.53
C VAL A 9 25.23 36.22 -0.47
N LEU A 10 26.48 36.16 -0.89
CA LEU A 10 26.98 35.11 -1.80
C LEU A 10 26.99 33.71 -1.17
N PHE A 11 27.09 33.59 0.15
CA PHE A 11 27.03 32.31 0.86
C PHE A 11 25.58 31.81 1.07
N ALA A 12 24.60 32.73 1.12
CA ALA A 12 23.19 32.38 1.29
C ALA A 12 22.52 31.87 -0.01
N LEU A 13 23.09 32.20 -1.18
CA LEU A 13 22.57 31.79 -2.49
C LEU A 13 23.02 30.39 -2.94
N GLY A 14 23.88 29.71 -2.18
CA GLY A 14 24.41 28.38 -2.53
C GLY A 14 23.61 27.18 -2.01
N LEU A 15 22.55 27.40 -1.22
CA LEU A 15 21.77 26.32 -0.59
C LEU A 15 20.48 25.93 -1.33
N SER A 16 20.22 26.49 -2.52
CA SER A 16 19.21 25.93 -3.42
C SER A 16 19.78 24.72 -4.18
N ALA A 17 20.35 23.76 -3.45
CA ALA A 17 20.51 22.43 -4.01
C ALA A 17 19.11 21.86 -4.14
N CYS A 18 18.69 21.65 -5.38
CA CYS A 18 17.45 20.96 -5.71
C CYS A 18 17.41 19.67 -4.89
N VAL A 19 16.37 19.51 -4.07
CA VAL A 19 15.95 18.17 -3.67
C VAL A 19 15.44 17.53 -4.97
N SER A 20 16.37 16.92 -5.71
CA SER A 20 16.01 16.01 -6.78
C SER A 20 15.43 14.80 -6.08
N THR A 21 14.12 14.81 -5.89
CA THR A 21 13.39 13.59 -5.58
C THR A 21 13.80 12.57 -6.63
N PRO A 22 14.17 11.33 -6.24
CA PRO A 22 14.44 10.28 -7.20
C PRO A 22 13.24 10.24 -8.15
N GLU A 23 13.52 10.16 -9.45
CA GLU A 23 12.54 10.12 -10.53
C GLU A 23 11.40 9.21 -10.11
N ASP A 24 10.30 9.81 -9.66
CA ASP A 24 9.19 9.04 -9.11
C ASP A 24 8.50 8.47 -10.33
N SER A 25 8.85 7.24 -10.71
CA SER A 25 8.13 6.44 -11.70
C SER A 25 6.77 6.01 -11.15
N ARG A 26 6.07 6.95 -10.51
CA ARG A 26 4.72 6.82 -10.02
C ARG A 26 3.80 6.89 -11.24
N PRO A 27 2.93 5.91 -11.41
CA PRO A 27 2.00 5.87 -12.52
C PRO A 27 1.18 7.15 -12.69
N PRO A 28 0.76 7.49 -13.91
CA PRO A 28 -0.25 8.54 -14.11
C PRO A 28 -1.57 8.12 -13.45
N GLY A 29 -2.35 9.09 -12.95
CA GLY A 29 -3.64 8.84 -12.32
C GLY A 29 -3.82 9.50 -10.96
N VAL A 30 -4.93 9.19 -10.29
CA VAL A 30 -5.16 9.55 -8.88
C VAL A 30 -4.68 8.40 -8.02
N GLU A 31 -3.73 8.67 -7.12
CA GLU A 31 -3.14 7.64 -6.26
C GLU A 31 -3.14 8.05 -4.78
N ARG A 32 -3.29 7.05 -3.91
CA ARG A 32 -3.07 7.17 -2.47
C ARG A 32 -2.39 5.94 -1.91
N CYS A 33 -1.34 6.16 -1.12
CA CYS A 33 -0.70 5.10 -0.35
C CYS A 33 -1.21 5.07 1.10
N GLU A 34 -1.45 3.86 1.59
CA GLU A 34 -1.99 3.55 2.91
C GLU A 34 -1.13 2.50 3.60
N SER A 35 -0.84 2.71 4.88
CA SER A 35 -0.14 1.71 5.69
C SER A 35 -1.11 0.63 6.14
N PHE A 36 -0.89 -0.62 5.72
CA PHE A 36 -1.60 -1.80 6.18
C PHE A 36 -0.64 -2.67 6.98
N PHE A 37 -0.72 -2.60 8.31
CA PHE A 37 0.22 -3.24 9.24
C PHE A 37 1.68 -2.85 8.93
N ILE A 38 2.50 -3.81 8.50
CA ILE A 38 3.92 -3.61 8.17
C ILE A 38 4.17 -3.24 6.71
N TYR A 39 3.12 -3.23 5.87
CA TYR A 39 3.21 -2.94 4.44
C TYR A 39 2.64 -1.56 4.11
N VAL A 40 3.19 -0.92 3.10
CA VAL A 40 2.62 0.27 2.47
C VAL A 40 2.05 -0.15 1.12
N LEU A 41 0.75 0.01 0.96
CA LEU A 41 0.02 -0.33 -0.26
C LEU A 41 -0.43 0.96 -0.93
N CYS A 42 -0.22 1.07 -2.23
CA CYS A 42 -0.67 2.19 -3.02
C CYS A 42 -1.84 1.77 -3.89
N ILE A 43 -2.89 2.59 -3.88
CA ILE A 43 -4.17 2.38 -4.53
C ILE A 43 -4.29 3.44 -5.62
N SER A 44 -4.60 3.03 -6.84
CA SER A 44 -4.62 3.92 -8.00
C SER A 44 -5.89 3.79 -8.84
N ASP A 45 -6.34 4.94 -9.35
CA ASP A 45 -7.29 5.08 -10.44
C ASP A 45 -6.53 5.70 -11.63
N LEU A 46 -6.33 4.88 -12.66
CA LEU A 46 -5.49 5.18 -13.83
C LEU A 46 -6.23 6.06 -14.83
N ASP A 47 -7.50 5.75 -15.08
CA ASP A 47 -8.33 6.42 -16.08
C ASP A 47 -9.18 7.57 -15.53
N ALA A 48 -9.15 7.75 -14.21
CA ALA A 48 -9.87 8.75 -13.43
C ALA A 48 -11.40 8.61 -13.52
N ASP A 49 -11.93 7.38 -13.65
CA ASP A 49 -13.37 7.10 -13.66
C ASP A 49 -14.04 7.17 -12.27
N GLY A 50 -13.25 7.36 -11.21
CA GLY A 50 -13.67 7.40 -9.82
C GLY A 50 -13.61 6.04 -9.12
N ARG A 51 -13.04 5.02 -9.77
CA ARG A 51 -12.89 3.67 -9.24
C ARG A 51 -11.44 3.22 -9.32
N VAL A 52 -11.07 2.40 -8.35
CA VAL A 52 -9.72 1.85 -8.29
C VAL A 52 -9.52 0.81 -9.38
N ASP A 53 -8.39 0.93 -10.07
CA ASP A 53 -7.96 0.06 -11.15
C ASP A 53 -6.91 -0.94 -10.72
N TYR A 54 -6.01 -0.54 -9.81
CA TYR A 54 -5.01 -1.46 -9.30
C TYR A 54 -4.48 -1.05 -7.93
N MET A 55 -3.88 -2.03 -7.25
CA MET A 55 -3.13 -1.86 -6.02
C MET A 55 -1.75 -2.47 -6.17
N TYR A 56 -0.73 -1.80 -5.64
CA TYR A 56 0.65 -2.27 -5.68
C TYR A 56 1.36 -2.05 -4.34
N PHE A 57 2.42 -2.82 -4.08
CA PHE A 57 3.27 -2.62 -2.89
C PHE A 57 4.28 -1.51 -3.15
N ASP A 58 4.40 -0.53 -2.24
CA ASP A 58 5.29 0.62 -2.43
C ASP A 58 6.77 0.23 -2.55
N ASP A 59 7.18 -0.86 -1.91
CA ASP A 59 8.57 -1.34 -1.89
C ASP A 59 8.97 -2.10 -3.18
N THR A 60 8.14 -3.03 -3.65
CA THR A 60 8.44 -3.81 -4.87
C THR A 60 7.96 -3.13 -6.15
N ARG A 61 7.01 -2.19 -6.04
CA ARG A 61 6.29 -1.57 -7.15
C ARG A 61 5.62 -2.59 -8.08
N GLU A 62 5.18 -3.71 -7.53
CA GLU A 62 4.45 -4.76 -8.27
C GLU A 62 2.96 -4.69 -7.97
N ILE A 63 2.14 -4.73 -9.03
CA ILE A 63 0.69 -4.81 -8.94
C ILE A 63 0.31 -6.19 -8.38
N PHE A 64 -0.44 -6.23 -7.27
CA PHE A 64 -0.89 -7.48 -6.66
C PHE A 64 -2.41 -7.68 -6.76
N MET A 65 -3.17 -6.61 -6.97
CA MET A 65 -4.61 -6.67 -7.26
C MET A 65 -4.99 -5.69 -8.36
N TYR A 66 -5.86 -6.08 -9.28
CA TYR A 66 -6.21 -5.27 -10.45
C TYR A 66 -7.69 -5.39 -10.87
N ALA A 67 -8.18 -4.42 -11.63
CA ALA A 67 -9.45 -4.48 -12.32
C ALA A 67 -9.31 -5.32 -13.59
N ASP A 68 -10.11 -6.38 -13.71
CA ASP A 68 -10.04 -7.33 -14.81
C ASP A 68 -10.18 -6.66 -16.20
N SER A 69 -10.97 -5.58 -16.26
CA SER A 69 -11.19 -4.78 -17.47
C SER A 69 -9.94 -4.08 -18.01
N LEU A 70 -8.91 -3.86 -17.18
CA LEU A 70 -7.74 -3.06 -17.53
C LEU A 70 -6.43 -3.87 -17.55
N LEU A 71 -6.48 -5.19 -17.40
CA LEU A 71 -5.29 -6.05 -17.30
C LEU A 71 -4.24 -5.76 -18.40
N ASN A 72 -4.68 -5.63 -19.65
CA ASN A 72 -3.78 -5.38 -20.78
C ASN A 72 -3.06 -4.01 -20.71
N GLU A 73 -3.71 -3.02 -20.10
CA GLU A 73 -3.17 -1.66 -19.99
C GLU A 73 -2.17 -1.59 -18.82
N LEU A 74 -2.45 -2.31 -17.74
CA LEU A 74 -1.66 -2.30 -16.51
C LEU A 74 -0.25 -2.89 -16.68
N GLU A 75 -0.06 -3.86 -17.56
CA GLU A 75 1.28 -4.42 -17.88
C GLU A 75 2.26 -3.36 -18.40
N THR A 76 1.75 -2.25 -18.93
CA THR A 76 2.56 -1.12 -19.41
C THR A 76 2.84 -0.07 -18.34
N VAL A 77 2.15 -0.15 -17.20
CA VAL A 77 2.20 0.81 -16.09
C VAL A 77 3.19 0.34 -15.03
N LEU A 78 3.00 -0.87 -14.50
CA LEU A 78 3.87 -1.50 -13.50
C LEU A 78 3.89 -3.02 -13.70
N PRO A 79 4.97 -3.70 -13.30
CA PRO A 79 5.01 -5.17 -13.36
C PRO A 79 3.90 -5.77 -12.49
N LEU A 80 3.28 -6.84 -12.98
CA LEU A 80 2.35 -7.64 -12.17
C LEU A 80 3.13 -8.63 -11.33
N HIS A 81 2.77 -8.75 -10.06
CA HIS A 81 3.23 -9.83 -9.20
C HIS A 81 2.78 -11.17 -9.80
N ALA A 82 3.61 -12.22 -9.71
CA ALA A 82 3.32 -13.53 -10.30
C ALA A 82 2.02 -14.17 -9.78
N CYS A 83 1.60 -13.79 -8.58
CA CYS A 83 0.33 -14.19 -7.96
C CYS A 83 -0.69 -13.04 -7.85
N ALA A 84 -0.61 -12.04 -8.74
CA ALA A 84 -1.59 -10.98 -8.80
C ALA A 84 -2.98 -11.52 -9.18
N ILE A 85 -4.02 -10.94 -8.59
CA ILE A 85 -5.40 -11.41 -8.75
C ILE A 85 -6.37 -10.28 -9.14
N PRO A 86 -7.47 -10.59 -9.85
CA PRO A 86 -8.51 -9.59 -10.06
C PRO A 86 -9.19 -9.22 -8.74
N MET A 87 -9.46 -7.94 -8.55
CA MET A 87 -10.24 -7.42 -7.43
C MET A 87 -11.70 -7.84 -7.56
N SER A 88 -12.31 -8.25 -6.44
CA SER A 88 -13.77 -8.31 -6.36
C SER A 88 -14.36 -6.90 -6.44
N GLU A 89 -15.63 -6.81 -6.86
CA GLU A 89 -16.38 -5.55 -6.86
C GLU A 89 -16.36 -4.86 -5.49
N SER A 90 -16.59 -5.62 -4.41
CA SER A 90 -16.51 -5.09 -3.05
C SER A 90 -15.13 -4.54 -2.69
N THR A 91 -14.06 -5.16 -3.18
CA THR A 91 -12.69 -4.67 -2.96
C THR A 91 -12.49 -3.35 -3.68
N ARG A 92 -12.89 -3.26 -4.96
CA ARG A 92 -12.82 -2.01 -5.76
C ARG A 92 -13.59 -0.88 -5.10
N ASP A 93 -14.81 -1.15 -4.61
CA ASP A 93 -15.64 -0.10 -4.01
C ASP A 93 -15.09 0.41 -2.68
N LEU A 94 -14.52 -0.48 -1.85
CA LEU A 94 -13.89 -0.10 -0.58
C LEU A 94 -12.58 0.66 -0.80
N SER A 95 -11.76 0.24 -1.77
CA SER A 95 -10.52 0.95 -2.08
C SER A 95 -10.78 2.31 -2.73
N SER A 96 -11.82 2.43 -3.55
CA SER A 96 -12.25 3.72 -4.13
C SER A 96 -12.72 4.70 -3.05
N GLN A 97 -13.41 4.20 -2.01
CA GLN A 97 -13.73 5.01 -0.84
C GLN A 97 -12.45 5.51 -0.13
N LEU A 98 -11.41 4.69 0.00
CA LEU A 98 -10.14 5.15 0.57
C LEU A 98 -9.43 6.17 -0.32
N LEU A 99 -9.41 5.94 -1.64
CA LEU A 99 -8.70 6.79 -2.60
C LEU A 99 -9.25 8.22 -2.60
N TYR A 100 -10.57 8.37 -2.73
CA TYR A 100 -11.22 9.66 -2.92
C TYR A 100 -11.68 10.37 -1.64
N SER A 101 -11.53 9.73 -0.48
CA SER A 101 -11.97 10.32 0.78
C SER A 101 -10.82 10.99 1.54
N ASP A 102 -10.50 12.21 1.16
CA ASP A 102 -9.46 13.02 1.82
C ASP A 102 -9.84 13.31 3.30
N ASP A 103 -11.13 13.55 3.54
CA ASP A 103 -11.69 14.02 4.82
C ASP A 103 -12.49 12.96 5.60
N ILE A 104 -12.39 11.66 5.26
CA ILE A 104 -13.00 10.64 6.14
C ILE A 104 -12.28 10.65 7.49
N GLY A 105 -13.07 10.82 8.56
CA GLY A 105 -12.56 10.76 9.93
C GLY A 105 -11.83 9.44 10.18
N LEU A 106 -10.85 9.46 11.11
CA LEU A 106 -9.99 8.31 11.40
C LEU A 106 -10.77 7.00 11.62
N SER A 107 -11.88 7.06 12.36
CA SER A 107 -12.73 5.88 12.61
C SER A 107 -13.34 5.29 11.34
N ALA A 108 -13.80 6.14 10.40
CA ALA A 108 -14.33 5.72 9.12
C ALA A 108 -13.23 5.12 8.24
N ARG A 109 -12.05 5.74 8.20
CA ARG A 109 -10.88 5.21 7.48
C ARG A 109 -10.48 3.83 8.00
N LEU A 110 -10.36 3.68 9.33
CA LEU A 110 -10.07 2.39 9.96
C LEU A 110 -11.15 1.33 9.66
N ALA A 111 -12.43 1.72 9.65
CA ALA A 111 -13.51 0.80 9.32
C ALA A 111 -13.43 0.30 7.86
N VAL A 112 -13.09 1.17 6.90
CA VAL A 112 -12.88 0.76 5.50
C VAL A 112 -11.65 -0.15 5.38
N LYS A 113 -10.54 0.20 6.05
CA LYS A 113 -9.31 -0.64 6.07
C LYS A 113 -9.58 -2.02 6.67
N ALA A 114 -10.37 -2.11 7.74
CA ALA A 114 -10.78 -3.38 8.33
C ALA A 114 -11.60 -4.23 7.34
N LYS A 115 -12.53 -3.61 6.61
CA LYS A 115 -13.30 -4.31 5.56
C LYS A 115 -12.41 -4.78 4.40
N LEU A 116 -11.44 -3.97 3.97
CA LEU A 116 -10.45 -4.37 2.96
C LEU A 116 -9.60 -5.55 3.44
N ALA A 117 -9.16 -5.54 4.70
CA ALA A 117 -8.42 -6.67 5.27
C ALA A 117 -9.26 -7.95 5.23
N VAL A 118 -10.55 -7.89 5.57
CA VAL A 118 -11.47 -9.03 5.44
C VAL A 118 -11.62 -9.46 3.97
N SER A 119 -11.74 -8.53 3.04
CA SER A 119 -11.83 -8.82 1.61
C SER A 119 -10.57 -9.55 1.10
N TYR A 120 -9.38 -9.08 1.50
CA TYR A 120 -8.12 -9.74 1.17
C TYR A 120 -8.01 -11.14 1.82
N ARG A 121 -8.45 -11.31 3.07
CA ARG A 121 -8.49 -12.62 3.74
C ARG A 121 -9.34 -13.65 2.99
N ALA A 122 -10.40 -13.22 2.30
CA ALA A 122 -11.19 -14.10 1.45
C ALA A 122 -10.43 -14.54 0.18
N ALA A 123 -9.56 -13.68 -0.36
CA ALA A 123 -8.72 -13.99 -1.51
C ALA A 123 -7.43 -14.74 -1.14
N GLN A 124 -6.99 -14.63 0.12
CA GLN A 124 -5.73 -15.18 0.62
C GLN A 124 -5.48 -16.65 0.26
N PRO A 125 -6.45 -17.60 0.35
CA PRO A 125 -6.19 -18.99 0.00
C PRO A 125 -5.69 -19.18 -1.43
N ALA A 126 -6.19 -18.39 -2.39
CA ALA A 126 -5.75 -18.46 -3.78
C ALA A 126 -4.33 -17.90 -3.97
N VAL A 127 -4.03 -16.79 -3.28
CA VAL A 127 -2.71 -16.15 -3.29
C VAL A 127 -1.67 -17.07 -2.64
N ASP A 128 -1.98 -17.65 -1.49
CA ASP A 128 -1.10 -18.57 -0.76
C ASP A 128 -0.81 -19.84 -1.57
N ALA A 129 -1.83 -20.41 -2.24
CA ALA A 129 -1.65 -21.56 -3.11
C ALA A 129 -0.73 -21.26 -4.30
N CYS A 130 -0.88 -20.08 -4.92
CA CYS A 130 0.02 -19.64 -6.00
C CYS A 130 1.44 -19.43 -5.49
N ASN A 131 1.62 -18.74 -4.37
CA ASN A 131 2.93 -18.49 -3.77
C ASN A 131 3.65 -19.78 -3.39
N ALA A 132 2.92 -20.77 -2.86
CA ALA A 132 3.46 -22.09 -2.54
C ALA A 132 3.92 -22.86 -3.80
N ALA A 133 3.23 -22.69 -4.92
CA ALA A 133 3.65 -23.28 -6.20
C ALA A 133 4.92 -22.62 -6.76
N LEU A 134 5.12 -21.32 -6.53
CA LEU A 134 6.33 -20.59 -6.91
C LEU A 134 7.51 -20.88 -5.96
N ASN A 135 7.23 -21.13 -4.68
CA ASN A 135 8.23 -21.36 -3.63
C ASN A 135 7.97 -22.68 -2.89
N PRO A 136 8.19 -23.85 -3.52
CA PRO A 136 7.81 -25.16 -2.96
C PRO A 136 8.54 -25.54 -1.66
N SER A 137 9.67 -24.89 -1.37
CA SER A 137 10.43 -25.06 -0.12
C SER A 137 9.89 -24.26 1.07
N THR A 138 8.90 -23.40 0.86
CA THR A 138 8.25 -22.58 1.90
C THR A 138 6.89 -23.18 2.30
N GLN A 139 6.76 -24.51 2.31
CA GLN A 139 5.65 -25.17 2.99
C GLN A 139 5.71 -24.78 4.47
N THR A 140 4.99 -23.73 4.83
CA THR A 140 4.61 -23.44 6.21
C THR A 140 3.88 -24.70 6.69
N PRO A 141 4.31 -25.34 7.79
CA PRO A 141 3.49 -26.37 8.42
C PRO A 141 2.10 -25.76 8.61
N ALA A 142 1.05 -26.54 8.31
CA ALA A 142 -0.33 -26.15 8.60
C ALA A 142 -0.36 -25.41 9.94
N ALA A 143 -0.90 -24.18 9.94
CA ALA A 143 -0.93 -23.32 11.10
C ALA A 143 -1.24 -24.15 12.34
N GLU A 144 -0.23 -24.37 13.18
CA GLU A 144 -0.47 -24.82 14.54
C GLU A 144 -1.34 -23.70 15.11
N GLU A 145 -2.61 -24.02 15.35
CA GLU A 145 -3.55 -23.13 16.02
C GLU A 145 -2.87 -22.74 17.32
N ARG A 146 -2.22 -21.58 17.35
CA ARG A 146 -1.88 -20.95 18.61
C ARG A 146 -3.22 -20.60 19.21
N PRO A 147 -3.67 -21.27 20.29
CA PRO A 147 -4.77 -20.74 21.06
C PRO A 147 -4.33 -19.33 21.42
N PHE A 148 -5.26 -18.39 21.41
CA PHE A 148 -5.04 -17.18 22.18
C PHE A 148 -4.79 -17.68 23.61
N ASP A 149 -3.51 -17.72 24.02
CA ASP A 149 -3.17 -17.91 25.43
C ASP A 149 -3.78 -16.70 26.12
N ASP A 150 -4.84 -16.97 26.87
CA ASP A 150 -5.46 -16.06 27.81
C ASP A 150 -4.44 -15.79 28.93
N ASP A 151 -3.43 -14.97 28.63
CA ASP A 151 -2.50 -14.46 29.64
C ASP A 151 -3.24 -13.37 30.46
N ASP A 152 -4.17 -13.82 31.31
CA ASP A 152 -4.77 -13.06 32.42
C ASP A 152 -3.75 -12.80 33.57
N ASP A 153 -2.47 -13.12 33.36
CA ASP A 153 -1.36 -13.01 34.33
C ASP A 153 -0.86 -11.57 34.57
N TRP A 154 -1.53 -10.55 34.02
CA TRP A 154 -1.13 -9.14 34.16
C TRP A 154 -1.79 -8.37 35.32
N LEU A 155 -2.62 -9.02 36.15
CA LEU A 155 -3.42 -8.34 37.19
C LEU A 155 -3.03 -8.61 38.66
N GLU A 156 -1.90 -9.24 38.94
CA GLU A 156 -1.42 -9.29 40.33
C GLU A 156 -0.67 -8.00 40.72
N GLU A 157 -1.42 -7.00 41.17
CA GLU A 157 -0.86 -5.91 42.00
C GLU A 157 -0.47 -6.48 43.38
N PRO A 158 0.78 -6.30 43.85
CA PRO A 158 1.15 -6.74 45.19
C PRO A 158 0.57 -5.81 46.26
N GLU A 159 -0.13 -6.41 47.24
CA GLU A 159 -0.64 -5.79 48.47
C GLU A 159 0.48 -5.23 49.39
#